data_AF-A0A4Q5RMB6-F1
#
_entry.id   AF-A0A4Q5RMB6-F1
#
_cell.length_a   1.000
_cell.length_b   1.000
_cell.length_c   1.000
_cell.angle_alpha   90.00
_cell.angle_beta   90.00
_cell.angle_gamma   90.00
#
_symmetry.space_group_name_H-M   'P 1'
#
loop_
_entity.id
_entity.type
_entity.pdbx_description
1 polymer ?
#
loop_
_entity_poly.entity_id
_entity_poly.type
_entity_poly.pdbx_seq_one_letter_code
_entity_poly.pdbx_strand_id
1 'polypeptide(L)'
;MTMAEAARLHRAAMNLTSAGKASHFPVRAARKQPSNFALASEDPLIIDPTRTDPTNHICFPPETGVSVAAPMPTPVGPDPYGLATINITALNRFDTVRARSLVLRDLRPHVLSLAQSLDNEDAAQKAQNQMAIEMARANAAAAIQAITDRADPRLPFSAVAVWLLRRLNDWLQKERAQGVKFEIPAIEGL
;
A
#
# COMPACT_ATOMS: atom_id res chain seq x y z
N MET A 1 39.35 -9.29 38.22
CA MET A 1 38.54 -8.69 37.14
C MET A 1 37.32 -9.56 36.92
N THR A 2 36.11 -9.01 37.10
CA THR A 2 34.88 -9.80 36.94
C THR A 2 34.54 -9.99 35.46
N MET A 3 33.82 -11.05 35.09
CA MET A 3 33.39 -11.26 33.70
C MET A 3 32.55 -10.09 33.16
N ALA A 4 31.81 -9.41 34.03
CA ALA A 4 31.04 -8.21 33.68
C ALA A 4 31.95 -7.03 33.30
N GLU A 5 33.04 -6.81 34.03
CA GLU A 5 34.05 -5.80 33.68
C GLU A 5 34.80 -6.15 32.40
N ALA A 6 35.14 -7.43 32.22
CA ALA A 6 35.79 -7.93 31.02
C ALA A 6 34.94 -7.66 29.76
N ALA A 7 33.63 -7.96 29.84
CA ALA A 7 32.69 -7.72 28.76
C ALA A 7 32.48 -6.22 28.46
N ARG A 8 32.45 -5.37 29.51
CA ARG A 8 32.32 -3.91 29.35
C ARG A 8 33.53 -3.32 28.62
N LEU A 9 34.74 -3.69 29.05
CA LEU A 9 35.98 -3.22 28.46
C LEU A 9 36.15 -3.71 27.02
N HIS A 10 35.78 -4.96 26.73
CA HIS A 10 35.82 -5.50 25.38
C HIS A 10 34.86 -4.77 24.42
N ARG A 11 33.63 -4.46 24.85
CA ARG A 11 32.67 -3.67 24.04
C ARG A 11 33.15 -2.25 23.76
N ALA A 12 33.74 -1.59 24.78
CA ALA A 12 34.29 -0.25 24.64
C ALA A 12 35.50 -0.22 23.71
N ALA A 13 36.38 -1.21 23.79
CA ALA A 13 37.59 -1.32 22.96
C ALA A 13 37.28 -1.59 21.47
N MET A 14 36.18 -2.29 21.17
CA MET A 14 35.81 -2.64 19.79
C MET A 14 34.88 -1.64 19.10
N ASN A 15 34.53 -0.50 19.73
CA ASN A 15 33.54 0.45 19.18
C ASN A 15 32.26 -0.24 18.69
N LEU A 16 31.89 -1.35 19.34
CA LEU A 16 30.66 -2.08 19.08
C LEU A 16 29.53 -1.25 19.71
N THR A 17 29.11 -0.18 19.02
CA THR A 17 27.72 0.27 19.12
C THR A 17 26.88 -0.98 19.01
N SER A 18 25.93 -1.17 19.93
CA SER A 18 25.09 -2.36 20.06
C SER A 18 24.47 -2.76 18.71
N ALA A 19 25.21 -3.50 17.89
CA ALA A 19 24.87 -3.91 16.55
C ALA A 19 24.54 -5.41 16.60
N GLY A 20 23.58 -5.74 17.45
CA GLY A 20 22.94 -7.06 17.46
C GLY A 20 21.57 -6.98 16.82
N LYS A 21 20.99 -8.14 16.43
CA LYS A 21 19.60 -8.23 15.96
C LYS A 21 18.60 -7.52 16.91
N ALA A 22 18.91 -7.51 18.21
CA ALA A 22 18.14 -6.85 19.25
C ALA A 22 17.95 -5.33 19.04
N SER A 23 18.87 -4.66 18.35
CA SER A 23 18.81 -3.21 18.09
C SER A 23 18.33 -2.87 16.68
N HIS A 24 18.08 -3.88 15.84
CA HIS A 24 17.74 -3.71 14.43
C HIS A 24 16.27 -3.34 14.19
N PHE A 25 15.39 -3.64 15.15
CA PHE A 25 13.96 -3.34 15.06
C PHE A 25 13.64 -2.03 15.78
N PRO A 26 13.28 -0.95 15.05
CA PRO A 26 13.07 0.35 15.64
C PRO A 26 11.78 0.40 16.46
N VAL A 27 11.84 1.16 17.55
CA VAL A 27 10.74 1.43 18.47
C VAL A 27 10.63 2.94 18.63
N ARG A 28 9.42 3.47 18.81
CA ARG A 28 9.20 4.91 18.95
C ARG A 28 9.46 5.39 20.37
N ALA A 29 9.20 4.55 21.36
CA ALA A 29 9.41 4.86 22.77
C ALA A 29 10.72 4.23 23.30
N ALA A 30 10.99 4.42 24.60
CA ALA A 30 12.13 3.80 25.26
C ALA A 30 11.98 2.27 25.28
N ARG A 31 12.99 1.55 24.75
CA ARG A 31 13.07 0.08 24.86
C ARG A 31 12.95 -0.34 26.32
N LYS A 32 12.04 -1.27 26.60
CA LYS A 32 11.89 -1.86 27.92
C LYS A 32 12.86 -3.03 28.06
N GLN A 33 13.28 -3.25 29.30
CA GLN A 33 14.09 -4.41 29.64
C GLN A 33 13.16 -5.59 29.95
N PRO A 34 13.61 -6.84 29.79
CA PRO A 34 12.79 -8.05 29.94
C PRO A 34 12.07 -8.19 31.29
N SER A 35 12.54 -7.50 32.34
CA SER A 35 11.93 -7.49 33.66
C SER A 35 10.61 -6.71 33.73
N ASN A 36 10.27 -5.94 32.69
CA ASN A 36 9.09 -5.08 32.66
C ASN A 36 8.08 -5.64 31.64
N PHE A 37 6.95 -6.18 32.13
CA PHE A 37 5.94 -6.87 31.32
C PHE A 37 5.14 -5.96 30.37
N ALA A 38 5.44 -4.65 30.31
CA ALA A 38 4.72 -3.66 29.52
C ALA A 38 5.35 -3.43 28.12
N LEU A 39 5.61 -4.48 27.35
CA LEU A 39 6.24 -4.39 26.01
C LEU A 39 5.44 -3.55 25.02
N ALA A 40 4.11 -3.48 25.18
CA ALA A 40 3.26 -2.63 24.34
C ALA A 40 3.61 -1.12 24.45
N SER A 41 4.23 -0.70 25.55
CA SER A 41 4.67 0.70 25.74
C SER A 41 5.96 1.05 25.00
N GLU A 42 6.62 0.09 24.34
CA GLU A 42 7.77 0.36 23.47
C GLU A 42 7.37 1.03 22.16
N ASP A 43 6.11 0.84 21.73
CA ASP A 43 5.60 1.37 20.46
C ASP A 43 6.45 0.90 19.26
N PRO A 44 6.43 -0.41 18.93
CA PRO A 44 7.25 -0.96 17.86
C PRO A 44 6.82 -0.40 16.50
N LEU A 45 7.79 0.04 15.69
CA LEU A 45 7.50 0.61 14.38
C LEU A 45 7.19 -0.45 13.31
N ILE A 46 7.48 -1.73 13.57
CA ILE A 46 7.08 -2.79 12.65
C ILE A 46 5.61 -3.11 12.89
N ILE A 47 4.84 -3.09 11.82
CA ILE A 47 3.41 -3.40 11.85
C ILE A 47 3.23 -4.89 12.16
N ASP A 48 2.46 -5.15 13.21
CA ASP A 48 1.88 -6.46 13.48
C ASP A 48 0.50 -6.52 12.80
N PRO A 49 0.35 -7.26 11.69
CA PRO A 49 -0.90 -7.30 10.93
C PRO A 49 -2.06 -7.95 11.71
N THR A 50 -1.78 -8.62 12.84
CA THR A 50 -2.82 -9.20 13.70
C THR A 50 -3.46 -8.18 14.64
N ARG A 51 -2.83 -7.01 14.81
CA ARG A 51 -3.24 -5.95 15.75
C ARG A 51 -3.52 -4.63 15.04
N THR A 52 -2.80 -4.35 13.97
CA THR A 52 -2.86 -3.11 13.22
C THR A 52 -3.07 -3.43 11.75
N ASP A 53 -4.10 -2.84 11.14
CA ASP A 53 -4.36 -2.98 9.71
C ASP A 53 -3.24 -2.29 8.89
N PRO A 54 -2.44 -3.04 8.10
CA PRO A 54 -1.35 -2.48 7.32
C PRO A 54 -1.80 -1.48 6.24
N THR A 55 -3.06 -1.53 5.79
CA THR A 55 -3.57 -0.65 4.72
C THR A 55 -3.68 0.81 5.14
N ASN A 56 -3.61 1.09 6.45
CA ASN A 56 -3.53 2.44 6.99
C ASN A 56 -2.11 3.04 6.95
N HIS A 57 -1.10 2.21 6.71
CA HIS A 57 0.31 2.59 6.80
C HIS A 57 1.10 2.34 5.51
N ILE A 58 0.65 1.41 4.66
CA ILE A 58 1.32 1.01 3.42
C ILE A 58 0.34 1.09 2.25
N CYS A 59 0.79 1.62 1.13
CA CYS A 59 0.05 1.72 -0.11
C CYS A 59 0.85 1.21 -1.33
N PHE A 60 0.15 1.09 -2.47
CA PHE A 60 0.71 0.60 -3.73
C PHE A 60 0.37 1.55 -4.89
N PRO A 61 1.04 2.70 -5.01
CA PRO A 61 0.75 3.70 -6.03
C PRO A 61 0.86 3.12 -7.45
N PRO A 62 -0.21 3.15 -8.27
CA PRO A 62 -0.20 2.57 -9.61
C PRO A 62 0.55 3.42 -10.66
N GLU A 63 0.87 4.68 -10.35
CA GLU A 63 1.30 5.70 -11.32
C GLU A 63 2.65 5.43 -11.99
N THR A 64 3.45 4.52 -11.45
CA THR A 64 4.77 4.18 -11.99
C THR A 64 4.77 2.95 -12.90
N GLY A 65 3.60 2.31 -13.10
CA GLY A 65 3.49 1.05 -13.83
C GLY A 65 4.09 -0.16 -13.10
N VAL A 66 4.78 0.09 -11.99
CA VAL A 66 5.41 -0.89 -11.11
C VAL A 66 4.75 -0.81 -9.74
N SER A 67 4.36 -1.95 -9.19
CA SER A 67 3.73 -2.00 -7.87
C SER A 67 4.78 -2.03 -6.75
N VAL A 68 5.26 -0.85 -6.36
CA VAL A 68 6.17 -0.65 -5.23
C VAL A 68 5.35 -0.37 -3.96
N ALA A 69 5.71 -1.01 -2.84
CA ALA A 69 5.13 -0.69 -1.54
C ALA A 69 5.69 0.66 -1.10
N ALA A 70 4.81 1.60 -0.79
CA ALA A 70 5.16 2.93 -0.30
C ALA A 70 4.51 3.17 1.08
N PRO A 71 5.16 3.94 1.98
CA PRO A 71 4.51 4.38 3.19
C PRO A 71 3.36 5.33 2.86
N MET A 72 2.26 5.24 3.61
CA MET A 72 1.15 6.18 3.50
C MET A 72 1.63 7.61 3.79
N PRO A 73 1.21 8.62 3.00
CA PRO A 73 1.55 10.00 3.28
C PRO A 73 0.79 10.51 4.50
N THR A 74 1.48 11.25 5.37
CA THR A 74 0.90 11.96 6.52
C THR A 74 1.25 13.46 6.41
N PRO A 75 0.60 14.34 7.18
CA PRO A 75 0.92 15.78 7.17
C PRO A 75 2.38 16.11 7.52
N VAL A 76 3.08 15.21 8.23
CA VAL A 76 4.46 15.41 8.71
C VAL A 76 5.48 14.67 7.84
N GLY A 77 5.04 13.93 6.82
CA GLY A 77 5.89 13.11 5.95
C GLY A 77 5.39 11.66 5.82
N PRO A 78 6.24 10.72 5.40
CA PRO A 78 5.84 9.32 5.26
C PRO A 78 5.49 8.70 6.62
N ASP A 79 4.48 7.83 6.65
CA ASP A 79 4.11 7.08 7.85
C ASP A 79 5.31 6.26 8.36
N PRO A 80 5.73 6.45 9.63
CA PRO A 80 6.93 5.82 10.15
C PRO A 80 6.79 4.30 10.29
N TYR A 81 5.58 3.79 10.51
CA TYR A 81 5.33 2.35 10.63
C TYR A 81 5.42 1.66 9.28
N GLY A 82 4.81 2.26 8.26
CA GLY A 82 4.91 1.81 6.87
C GLY A 82 6.36 1.78 6.41
N LEU A 83 7.10 2.88 6.64
CA LEU A 83 8.50 3.01 6.24
C LEU A 83 9.38 1.95 6.90
N ALA A 84 9.28 1.79 8.22
CA ALA A 84 10.06 0.79 8.95
C ALA A 84 9.73 -0.64 8.48
N THR A 85 8.44 -0.95 8.33
CA THR A 85 7.97 -2.28 7.91
C THR A 85 8.45 -2.62 6.51
N ILE A 86 8.33 -1.70 5.55
CA ILE A 86 8.79 -1.90 4.16
C ILE A 86 10.29 -2.23 4.12
N ASN A 87 11.10 -1.47 4.86
CA ASN A 87 12.55 -1.62 4.84
C ASN A 87 13.01 -2.91 5.52
N ILE A 88 12.44 -3.23 6.68
CA ILE A 88 12.87 -4.36 7.51
C ILE A 88 12.39 -5.69 6.95
N THR A 89 11.14 -5.76 6.49
CA THR A 89 10.59 -6.97 5.87
C THR A 89 10.94 -7.07 4.38
N ALA A 90 11.61 -6.05 3.85
CA ALA A 90 12.07 -5.96 2.47
C ALA A 90 10.93 -6.19 1.46
N LEU A 91 9.79 -5.50 1.65
CA LEU A 91 8.62 -5.63 0.77
C LEU A 91 8.91 -5.23 -0.68
N ASN A 92 10.00 -4.51 -0.93
CA ASN A 92 10.42 -4.07 -2.25
C ASN A 92 11.59 -4.88 -2.84
N ARG A 93 11.73 -6.15 -2.46
CA ARG A 93 12.61 -7.09 -3.19
C ARG A 93 12.12 -7.30 -4.62
N PHE A 94 13.07 -7.52 -5.54
CA PHE A 94 12.80 -7.63 -6.99
C PHE A 94 11.67 -8.59 -7.32
N ASP A 95 11.72 -9.83 -6.82
CA ASP A 95 10.69 -10.84 -7.14
C ASP A 95 9.31 -10.47 -6.61
N THR A 96 9.24 -9.89 -5.41
CA THR A 96 7.98 -9.42 -4.82
C THR A 96 7.40 -8.26 -5.61
N VAL A 97 8.23 -7.29 -5.98
CA VAL A 97 7.81 -6.14 -6.81
C VAL A 97 7.34 -6.64 -8.16
N ARG A 98 8.12 -7.50 -8.83
CA ARG A 98 7.76 -8.10 -10.12
C ARG A 98 6.41 -8.82 -10.05
N ALA A 99 6.21 -9.67 -9.05
CA ALA A 99 4.98 -10.42 -8.89
C ALA A 99 3.76 -9.51 -8.65
N ARG A 100 3.90 -8.46 -7.84
CA ARG A 100 2.83 -7.45 -7.67
C ARG A 100 2.58 -6.62 -8.93
N SER A 101 3.63 -6.25 -9.66
CA SER A 101 3.50 -5.50 -10.92
C SER A 101 2.75 -6.30 -11.98
N LEU A 102 2.89 -7.63 -12.01
CA LEU A 102 2.06 -8.48 -12.87
C LEU A 102 0.58 -8.35 -12.51
N VAL A 103 0.23 -8.36 -11.22
CA VAL A 103 -1.15 -8.12 -10.78
C VAL A 103 -1.67 -6.76 -11.23
N LEU A 104 -0.88 -5.70 -11.07
CA LEU A 104 -1.27 -4.36 -11.52
C LEU A 104 -1.46 -4.32 -13.05
N ARG A 105 -0.57 -4.96 -13.81
CA ARG A 105 -0.67 -5.07 -15.27
C ARG A 105 -1.94 -5.82 -15.69
N ASP A 106 -2.29 -6.89 -14.99
CA ASP A 106 -3.49 -7.68 -15.28
C ASP A 106 -4.78 -6.89 -14.96
N LEU A 107 -4.73 -5.95 -14.02
CA LEU A 107 -5.86 -5.07 -13.67
C LEU A 107 -6.03 -3.87 -14.62
N ARG A 108 -4.96 -3.50 -15.35
CA ARG A 108 -4.97 -2.32 -16.24
C ARG A 108 -6.07 -2.33 -17.30
N PRO A 109 -6.34 -3.43 -18.02
CA PRO A 109 -7.43 -3.48 -18.99
C PRO A 109 -8.79 -3.15 -18.37
N HIS A 110 -9.04 -3.54 -17.12
CA HIS A 110 -10.29 -3.23 -16.43
C HIS A 110 -10.41 -1.75 -16.09
N VAL A 111 -9.32 -1.10 -15.69
CA VAL A 111 -9.31 0.36 -15.46
C VAL A 111 -9.59 1.12 -16.77
N LEU A 112 -8.98 0.69 -17.88
CA LEU A 112 -9.23 1.29 -19.19
C LEU A 112 -10.65 1.02 -19.70
N SER A 113 -11.20 -0.18 -19.45
CA SER A 113 -12.58 -0.51 -19.79
C SER A 113 -13.56 0.35 -18.99
N LEU A 114 -13.28 0.60 -17.71
CA LEU A 114 -14.07 1.49 -16.87
C LEU A 114 -14.04 2.92 -17.43
N ALA A 115 -12.85 3.43 -17.77
CA ALA A 115 -12.68 4.73 -18.42
C ALA A 115 -13.57 4.91 -19.63
N GLN A 116 -13.42 3.98 -20.58
CA GLN A 116 -14.16 4.02 -21.84
C GLN A 116 -15.67 3.89 -21.62
N SER A 117 -16.09 3.11 -20.62
CA SER A 117 -17.51 2.96 -20.30
C SER A 117 -18.11 4.24 -19.74
N LEU A 118 -17.39 4.99 -18.91
CA LEU A 118 -17.85 6.29 -18.41
C LEU A 118 -17.96 7.32 -19.54
N ASP A 119 -16.97 7.36 -20.43
CA ASP A 119 -16.98 8.23 -21.61
C ASP A 119 -18.16 7.93 -22.55
N ASN A 120 -18.42 6.64 -22.76
CA ASN A 120 -19.55 6.17 -23.56
C ASN A 120 -20.89 6.50 -22.89
N GLU A 121 -20.98 6.42 -21.55
CA GLU A 121 -22.16 6.82 -20.81
C GLU A 121 -22.46 8.31 -21.01
N ASP A 122 -21.45 9.17 -20.85
CA ASP A 122 -21.58 10.62 -21.06
C ASP A 122 -22.03 10.97 -22.49
N ALA A 123 -21.44 10.31 -23.48
CA ALA A 123 -21.81 10.49 -24.89
C ALA A 123 -23.25 10.02 -25.15
N ALA A 124 -23.64 8.88 -24.58
CA ALA A 124 -24.99 8.32 -24.70
C ALA A 124 -26.05 9.17 -24.02
N GLN A 125 -25.73 9.77 -22.87
CA GLN A 125 -26.59 10.73 -22.17
C GLN A 125 -26.86 11.97 -23.03
N LYS A 126 -25.82 12.55 -23.64
CA LYS A 126 -25.95 13.70 -24.57
C LYS A 126 -26.79 13.37 -25.80
N ALA A 127 -26.66 12.14 -26.30
CA ALA A 127 -27.44 11.64 -27.43
C ALA A 127 -28.86 11.15 -27.04
N GLN A 128 -29.22 11.18 -25.76
CA GLN A 128 -30.47 10.63 -25.21
C GLN A 128 -30.73 9.16 -25.62
N ASN A 129 -29.67 8.37 -25.80
CA ASN A 129 -29.77 6.97 -26.20
C ASN A 129 -29.77 6.06 -24.97
N GLN A 130 -30.96 5.69 -24.50
CA GLN A 130 -31.15 4.90 -23.29
C GLN A 130 -30.46 3.52 -23.34
N MET A 131 -30.51 2.84 -24.48
CA MET A 131 -29.87 1.53 -24.64
C MET A 131 -28.34 1.64 -24.51
N ALA A 132 -27.75 2.69 -25.06
CA ALA A 132 -26.30 2.92 -24.94
C ALA A 132 -25.89 3.29 -23.52
N ILE A 133 -26.73 4.03 -22.77
CA ILE A 133 -26.50 4.33 -21.34
C ILE A 133 -26.47 3.03 -20.53
N GLU A 134 -27.45 2.15 -20.71
CA GLU A 134 -27.53 0.88 -19.97
C GLU A 134 -26.35 -0.03 -20.29
N MET A 135 -25.95 -0.12 -21.55
CA MET A 135 -24.78 -0.91 -21.97
C MET A 135 -23.48 -0.36 -21.37
N ALA A 136 -23.30 0.96 -21.39
CA ALA A 136 -22.14 1.62 -20.79
C ALA A 136 -22.05 1.35 -19.28
N ARG A 137 -23.17 1.45 -18.57
CA ARG A 137 -23.25 1.13 -17.13
C ARG A 137 -22.94 -0.33 -16.83
N ALA A 138 -23.46 -1.25 -17.63
CA ALA A 138 -23.18 -2.68 -17.47
C ALA A 138 -21.69 -2.99 -17.64
N ASN A 139 -21.04 -2.38 -18.63
CA ASN A 139 -19.60 -2.53 -18.86
C ASN A 139 -18.76 -1.91 -17.73
N ALA A 140 -19.13 -0.73 -17.24
CA ALA A 140 -18.49 -0.11 -16.08
C ALA A 140 -18.60 -0.99 -14.82
N ALA A 141 -19.79 -1.55 -14.56
CA ALA A 141 -20.03 -2.45 -13.44
C ALA A 141 -19.19 -3.74 -13.55
N ALA A 142 -19.11 -4.34 -14.74
CA ALA A 142 -18.28 -5.53 -14.98
C ALA A 142 -16.79 -5.25 -14.76
N ALA A 143 -16.29 -4.09 -15.19
CA ALA A 143 -14.91 -3.68 -14.95
C ALA A 143 -14.61 -3.51 -13.45
N ILE A 144 -15.51 -2.85 -12.70
CA ILE A 144 -15.37 -2.71 -11.23
C ILE A 144 -15.40 -4.08 -10.56
N GLN A 145 -16.30 -4.97 -10.99
CA GLN A 145 -16.40 -6.31 -10.42
C GLN A 145 -15.11 -7.11 -10.63
N ALA A 146 -14.51 -7.06 -11.82
CA ALA A 146 -13.26 -7.75 -12.10
C ALA A 146 -12.10 -7.28 -11.20
N ILE A 147 -12.02 -5.98 -10.91
CA ILE A 147 -11.03 -5.44 -9.96
C ILE A 147 -11.37 -5.88 -8.52
N THR A 148 -12.66 -5.89 -8.16
CA THR A 148 -13.17 -6.34 -6.85
C THR A 148 -12.86 -7.81 -6.59
N ASP A 149 -13.03 -8.67 -7.58
CA ASP A 149 -12.71 -10.10 -7.44
C ASP A 149 -11.21 -10.30 -7.13
N ARG A 150 -10.34 -9.46 -7.70
CA ARG A 150 -8.91 -9.50 -7.41
C ARG A 150 -8.54 -9.03 -6.00
N ALA A 151 -9.45 -8.29 -5.34
CA ALA A 151 -9.28 -7.79 -3.98
C ALA A 151 -9.57 -8.84 -2.89
N ASP A 152 -9.93 -10.07 -3.25
CA ASP A 152 -10.11 -11.17 -2.29
C ASP A 152 -8.82 -11.39 -1.47
N PRO A 153 -8.87 -11.32 -0.11
CA PRO A 153 -7.69 -11.44 0.74
C PRO A 153 -6.96 -12.79 0.62
N ARG A 154 -7.62 -13.82 0.09
CA ARG A 154 -7.03 -15.15 -0.15
C ARG A 154 -6.14 -15.17 -1.40
N LEU A 155 -6.31 -14.20 -2.30
CA LEU A 155 -5.51 -14.13 -3.51
C LEU A 155 -4.16 -13.45 -3.24
N PRO A 156 -3.07 -13.92 -3.88
CA PRO A 156 -1.78 -13.26 -3.79
C PRO A 156 -1.86 -11.81 -4.24
N PHE A 157 -1.27 -10.93 -3.43
CA PHE A 157 -1.14 -9.49 -3.69
C PHE A 157 -2.47 -8.74 -3.89
N SER A 158 -3.57 -9.25 -3.32
CA SER A 158 -4.88 -8.60 -3.32
C SER A 158 -4.87 -7.17 -2.77
N ALA A 159 -3.95 -6.83 -1.88
CA ALA A 159 -3.76 -5.46 -1.38
C ALA A 159 -3.50 -4.42 -2.49
N VAL A 160 -2.94 -4.82 -3.63
CA VAL A 160 -2.78 -3.94 -4.80
C VAL A 160 -4.15 -3.59 -5.40
N ALA A 161 -5.03 -4.58 -5.55
CA ALA A 161 -6.39 -4.37 -6.04
C ALA A 161 -7.25 -3.57 -5.05
N VAL A 162 -7.13 -3.85 -3.74
CA VAL A 162 -7.78 -3.06 -2.68
C VAL A 162 -7.39 -1.59 -2.78
N TRP A 163 -6.08 -1.31 -2.92
CA TRP A 163 -5.59 0.05 -3.07
C TRP A 163 -6.11 0.72 -4.34
N LEU A 164 -6.10 -0.01 -5.47
CA LEU A 164 -6.61 0.49 -6.74
C LEU A 164 -8.10 0.85 -6.67
N LEU A 165 -8.93 0.00 -6.04
CA LEU A 165 -10.35 0.29 -5.83
C LEU A 165 -10.57 1.55 -4.98
N ARG A 166 -9.82 1.68 -3.87
CA ARG A 166 -9.87 2.89 -3.04
C ARG A 166 -9.54 4.13 -3.87
N ARG A 167 -8.48 4.05 -4.67
CA ARG A 167 -8.03 5.14 -5.53
C ARG A 167 -9.06 5.51 -6.60
N LEU A 168 -9.66 4.52 -7.25
CA LEU A 168 -10.72 4.72 -8.25
C LEU A 168 -11.98 5.32 -7.62
N ASN A 169 -12.37 4.85 -6.43
CA ASN A 169 -13.50 5.42 -5.71
C ASN A 169 -13.25 6.88 -5.32
N ASP A 170 -12.07 7.20 -4.79
CA ASP A 170 -11.70 8.59 -4.47
C ASP A 170 -11.73 9.49 -5.71
N TRP A 171 -11.27 8.97 -6.86
CA TRP A 171 -11.33 9.66 -8.14
C TRP A 171 -12.77 9.91 -8.60
N LEU A 172 -13.63 8.87 -8.61
CA LEU A 172 -15.05 8.98 -8.97
C LEU A 172 -15.81 9.97 -8.08
N GLN A 173 -15.53 9.96 -6.76
CA GLN A 173 -16.16 10.90 -5.83
C GLN A 173 -15.74 12.34 -6.09
N LYS A 174 -14.46 12.57 -6.43
CA LYS A 174 -13.97 13.92 -6.78
C LYS A 174 -14.59 14.43 -8.08
N GLU A 175 -14.67 13.58 -9.10
CA GLU A 175 -15.32 13.91 -10.37
C GLU A 175 -16.78 14.31 -10.15
N ARG A 176 -17.53 13.52 -9.36
CA ARG A 176 -18.91 13.84 -9.00
C ARG A 176 -19.05 15.13 -8.19
N ALA A 177 -18.15 15.37 -7.25
CA ALA A 177 -18.20 16.56 -6.39
C ALA A 177 -17.87 17.85 -7.14
N GLN A 178 -16.95 17.79 -8.11
CA GLN A 178 -16.47 18.97 -8.84
C GLN A 178 -17.18 19.16 -10.18
N GLY A 179 -17.87 18.14 -10.69
CA GLY A 179 -18.49 18.17 -12.02
C GLY A 179 -17.47 18.30 -13.16
N VAL A 180 -16.18 18.02 -12.88
CA VAL A 180 -15.07 18.10 -13.83
C VAL A 180 -14.51 16.71 -14.02
N LYS A 181 -14.38 16.31 -15.28
CA LYS A 181 -13.76 15.06 -15.68
C LYS A 181 -12.28 15.09 -15.39
N PHE A 182 -11.82 14.19 -14.53
CA PHE A 182 -10.41 14.03 -14.21
C PHE A 182 -9.79 12.96 -15.09
N GLU A 183 -8.50 13.11 -15.42
CA GLU A 183 -7.74 11.99 -15.97
C GLU A 183 -7.76 10.83 -14.96
N ILE A 184 -8.10 9.65 -15.45
CA ILE A 184 -8.15 8.44 -14.64
C ILE A 184 -6.76 8.17 -14.07
N PRO A 185 -6.64 7.68 -12.82
CA PRO A 185 -5.36 7.37 -12.22
C PRO A 185 -4.55 6.50 -13.19
N ALA A 186 -3.56 7.12 -13.83
CA ALA A 186 -2.91 6.51 -14.95
C ALA A 186 -2.09 5.33 -14.42
N ILE A 187 -2.34 4.13 -14.94
CA ILE A 187 -1.36 3.05 -14.87
C ILE A 187 -0.40 3.31 -16.04
N GLU A 188 0.41 4.36 -15.89
CA GLU A 188 1.37 4.81 -16.90
C GLU A 188 2.65 3.97 -16.88
N GLY A 189 3.24 3.75 -18.07
CA GLY A 189 4.57 3.18 -18.23
C GLY A 189 4.70 1.65 -18.12
N LEU A 190 4.95 0.98 -19.25
CA LEU A 190 5.79 -0.22 -19.32
C LEU A 190 6.72 -0.07 -20.51
#